data_AF-A0A6I2A197-F1
#
_entry.id   AF-A0A6I2A197-F1
#
_cell.length_a   1.000
_cell.length_b   1.000
_cell.length_c   1.000
_cell.angle_alpha   90.00
_cell.angle_beta   90.00
_cell.angle_gamma   90.00
#
_symmetry.space_group_name_H-M   'P 1'
#
loop_
_entity.id
_entity.type
_entity.pdbx_description
1 polymer ?
#
loop_
_entity_poly.entity_id
_entity_poly.type
_entity_poly.pdbx_seq_one_letter_code
_entity_poly.pdbx_strand_id
1 'polypeptide(L)'
;MKEKTQVSSAASAGQGMCFGCGKKNPFGLRLKFRRDGGGVRAEFTPGEYYQSWTNIIHGGIITAILDEAMGHATLMSGNFGFLTASIQINLK
;
A
#
# COMPACT_ATOMS: atom_id res chain seq x y z
N MET A 1 16.25 -15.51 -23.59
CA MET A 1 14.99 -14.81 -23.87
C MET A 1 14.43 -14.36 -22.53
N LYS A 2 14.54 -13.07 -22.16
CA LYS A 2 13.99 -12.58 -20.88
C LYS A 2 12.53 -12.22 -21.13
N GLU A 3 11.64 -13.05 -20.62
CA GLU A 3 10.20 -12.82 -20.65
C GLU A 3 9.92 -11.56 -19.82
N LYS A 4 9.55 -10.46 -20.49
CA LYS A 4 9.10 -9.24 -19.81
C LYS A 4 7.68 -9.51 -19.33
N THR A 5 7.52 -9.87 -18.06
CA THR A 5 6.21 -9.87 -17.40
C THR A 5 5.68 -8.44 -17.43
N GLN A 6 4.80 -8.15 -18.39
CA GLN A 6 4.06 -6.89 -18.41
C GLN A 6 2.98 -6.99 -17.32
N VAL A 7 3.13 -6.20 -16.25
CA VAL A 7 2.00 -5.91 -15.36
C VAL A 7 1.07 -5.00 -16.16
N SER A 8 0.06 -5.58 -16.81
CA SER A 8 -0.95 -4.79 -17.51
C SER A 8 -1.73 -3.97 -16.49
N SER A 9 -1.84 -2.67 -16.71
CA SER A 9 -2.66 -1.78 -15.88
C SER A 9 -4.15 -2.00 -16.20
N ALA A 10 -4.66 -3.19 -15.91
CA ALA A 10 -6.09 -3.47 -15.94
C ALA A 10 -6.77 -2.96 -14.65
N ALA A 11 -6.36 -1.81 -14.15
CA ALA A 11 -7.08 -1.12 -13.09
C ALA A 11 -8.33 -0.51 -13.74
N SER A 12 -9.40 -1.29 -13.83
CA SER A 12 -10.73 -0.73 -14.04
C SER A 12 -10.93 0.38 -13.00
N ALA A 13 -11.47 1.51 -13.41
CA ALA A 13 -11.73 2.69 -12.57
C ALA A 13 -12.84 2.42 -11.52
N GLY A 14 -12.87 1.23 -10.93
CA GLY A 14 -13.75 0.83 -9.85
C GLY A 14 -13.34 1.55 -8.58
N GLN A 15 -14.16 2.52 -8.16
CA GLN A 15 -13.96 3.22 -6.89
C GLN A 15 -13.95 2.22 -5.73
N GLY A 16 -12.80 2.16 -5.03
CA GLY A 16 -12.64 1.38 -3.81
C GLY A 16 -11.97 0.01 -3.95
N MET A 17 -11.35 -0.31 -5.09
CA MET A 17 -10.61 -1.56 -5.29
C MET A 17 -9.09 -1.45 -5.04
N CYS A 18 -8.58 -0.28 -4.62
CA CYS A 18 -7.17 -0.12 -4.26
C CYS A 18 -6.71 -1.23 -3.29
N PHE A 19 -5.54 -1.81 -3.54
CA PHE A 19 -4.97 -2.84 -2.68
C PHE A 19 -4.70 -2.30 -1.26
N GLY A 20 -4.21 -1.06 -1.12
CA GLY A 20 -3.93 -0.43 0.17
C GLY A 20 -5.19 0.04 0.90
N CYS A 21 -5.84 1.11 0.43
CA CYS A 21 -6.98 1.74 1.12
C CYS A 21 -8.38 1.32 0.62
N GLY A 22 -8.49 0.48 -0.41
CA GLY A 22 -9.75 0.17 -1.07
C GLY A 22 -10.72 -0.62 -0.20
N LYS A 23 -11.81 0.00 0.25
CA LYS A 23 -12.81 -0.63 1.13
C LYS A 23 -13.54 -1.83 0.53
N LYS A 24 -13.60 -1.92 -0.80
CA LYS A 24 -14.32 -2.99 -1.52
C LYS A 24 -13.41 -4.13 -1.95
N ASN A 25 -12.09 -3.99 -1.81
CA ASN A 25 -11.17 -5.03 -2.24
C ASN A 25 -11.18 -6.20 -1.22
N PRO A 26 -11.68 -7.40 -1.60
CA PRO A 26 -11.70 -8.55 -0.71
C PRO A 26 -10.29 -8.99 -0.28
N PHE A 27 -9.29 -8.74 -1.13
CA PHE A 27 -7.89 -9.14 -0.94
C PHE A 27 -6.97 -7.96 -0.53
N GLY A 28 -7.53 -6.75 -0.38
CA GLY A 28 -6.77 -5.56 0.00
C GLY A 28 -6.52 -5.46 1.51
N LEU A 29 -5.58 -4.60 1.87
CA LEU A 29 -5.22 -4.28 3.25
C LEU A 29 -6.29 -3.44 3.97
N ARG A 30 -7.12 -2.72 3.19
CA ARG A 30 -8.24 -1.88 3.67
C ARG A 30 -7.82 -0.86 4.74
N LEU A 31 -6.64 -0.26 4.54
CA LEU A 31 -6.05 0.71 5.45
C LEU A 31 -6.95 1.95 5.59
N LYS A 32 -7.05 2.46 6.82
CA LYS A 32 -7.81 3.66 7.16
C LYS A 32 -6.86 4.71 7.73
N PHE A 33 -6.49 5.66 6.89
CA PHE A 33 -5.61 6.76 7.30
C PHE A 33 -6.38 7.92 7.92
N ARG A 34 -5.83 8.47 8.99
CA ARG A 34 -6.23 9.74 9.63
C ARG A 34 -5.03 10.69 9.66
N ARG A 35 -5.28 12.00 9.68
CA ARG A 35 -4.22 12.99 9.92
C ARG A 35 -3.66 12.77 11.33
N ASP A 36 -2.35 12.87 11.45
CA ASP A 36 -1.64 12.81 12.73
C ASP A 36 -0.44 13.76 12.67
N GLY A 37 -0.57 14.92 13.30
CA GLY A 37 0.40 16.01 13.18
C GLY A 37 0.68 16.41 11.72
N GLY A 38 1.95 16.39 11.33
CA GLY A 38 2.40 16.68 9.96
C GLY A 38 2.30 15.49 8.99
N GLY A 39 1.69 14.37 9.40
CA GLY A 39 1.62 13.15 8.59
C GLY A 39 0.28 12.44 8.69
N VAL A 40 0.33 11.14 8.44
CA VAL A 40 -0.84 10.25 8.48
C VAL A 40 -0.56 9.03 9.33
N ARG A 41 -1.62 8.48 9.91
CA ARG A 41 -1.56 7.26 10.71
C ARG A 41 -2.67 6.30 10.30
N ALA A 42 -2.32 5.03 10.24
CA ALA A 42 -3.26 3.92 10.12
C ALA A 42 -2.85 2.81 11.12
N GLU A 43 -3.79 1.95 11.44
CA GLU A 43 -3.57 0.75 12.24
C GLU A 43 -3.85 -0.47 11.36
N PHE A 44 -2.99 -1.48 11.46
CA PHE A 44 -3.09 -2.70 10.68
C PHE A 44 -2.65 -3.89 11.52
N THR A 45 -3.49 -4.91 11.58
CA THR A 45 -3.20 -6.19 12.24
C THR A 45 -3.12 -7.26 11.16
N PRO A 46 -1.94 -7.84 10.90
CA PRO A 46 -1.81 -8.87 9.87
C PRO A 46 -2.50 -10.17 10.29
N GLY A 47 -3.33 -10.73 9.40
CA GLY A 47 -3.74 -12.13 9.43
C GLY A 47 -2.72 -13.08 8.80
N GLU A 48 -3.02 -14.38 8.82
CA GLU A 48 -2.14 -15.46 8.34
C GLU A 48 -1.71 -15.32 6.87
N TYR A 49 -2.57 -14.77 6.01
CA TYR A 49 -2.29 -14.60 4.58
C TYR A 49 -1.19 -13.58 4.27
N TYR A 50 -0.72 -12.82 5.26
CA TYR A 50 0.35 -11.84 5.10
C TYR A 50 1.70 -12.33 5.62
N GLN A 51 1.78 -13.59 6.03
CA GLN A 51 2.99 -14.17 6.59
C GLN A 51 4.09 -14.37 5.53
N SER A 52 5.35 -14.15 5.93
CA SER A 52 6.53 -14.67 5.23
C SER A 52 6.99 -15.94 5.95
N TRP A 53 7.87 -15.81 6.93
CA TRP A 53 8.27 -16.91 7.83
C TRP A 53 7.30 -17.07 8.99
N THR A 54 7.35 -18.20 9.70
CA THR A 54 6.48 -18.49 10.85
C THR A 54 6.41 -17.31 11.81
N ASN A 55 5.19 -16.77 11.99
CA ASN A 55 4.89 -15.61 12.86
C ASN A 55 5.58 -14.29 12.46
N ILE A 56 6.04 -14.15 11.21
CA ILE A 56 6.65 -12.93 10.69
C ILE A 56 5.84 -12.43 9.49
N ILE A 57 5.40 -11.16 9.54
CA ILE A 57 4.74 -10.51 8.40
C ILE A 57 5.73 -10.35 7.23
N HIS A 58 5.25 -10.59 6.00
CA HIS A 58 6.05 -10.44 4.80
C HIS A 58 6.52 -9.00 4.60
N GLY A 59 7.82 -8.80 4.37
CA GLY A 59 8.42 -7.47 4.20
C GLY A 59 7.76 -6.66 3.08
N GLY A 60 7.38 -7.32 1.97
CA GLY A 60 6.61 -6.68 0.90
C GLY A 60 5.24 -6.13 1.31
N ILE A 61 4.59 -6.70 2.33
CA ILE A 61 3.34 -6.14 2.87
C ILE A 61 3.62 -4.89 3.70
N ILE A 62 4.68 -4.91 4.51
CA ILE A 62 5.15 -3.70 5.21
C ILE A 62 5.45 -2.59 4.19
N THR A 63 6.18 -2.93 3.12
CA THR A 63 6.49 -2.01 2.02
C THR A 63 5.24 -1.42 1.39
N ALA A 64 4.22 -2.24 1.10
CA ALA A 64 2.96 -1.76 0.53
C ALA A 64 2.19 -0.83 1.50
N ILE A 65 2.22 -1.10 2.81
CA ILE A 65 1.62 -0.22 3.82
C ILE A 65 2.33 1.13 3.85
N LEU A 66 3.66 1.13 3.79
CA LEU A 66 4.48 2.36 3.78
C LEU A 66 4.27 3.16 2.50
N ASP A 67 4.20 2.50 1.34
CA ASP A 67 3.88 3.14 0.06
C ASP A 67 2.51 3.82 0.10
N GLU A 68 1.48 3.13 0.59
CA GLU A 68 0.13 3.70 0.73
C GLU A 68 0.11 4.88 1.72
N ALA A 69 0.88 4.80 2.82
CA ALA A 69 1.01 5.89 3.78
C ALA A 69 1.65 7.15 3.18
N MET A 70 2.72 6.99 2.38
CA MET A 70 3.35 8.11 1.68
C MET A 70 2.41 8.75 0.65
N GLY A 71 1.65 7.92 -0.08
CA GLY A 71 0.61 8.40 -0.98
C GLY A 71 -0.47 9.20 -0.24
N HIS A 72 -0.99 8.68 0.87
CA HIS A 72 -1.98 9.38 1.69
C HIS A 72 -1.46 10.69 2.29
N ALA A 73 -0.21 10.73 2.76
CA ALA A 73 0.42 11.97 3.24
C ALA A 73 0.52 13.03 2.14
N THR A 74 0.88 12.61 0.92
CA THR A 74 0.96 13.48 -0.26
C THR A 74 -0.41 14.03 -0.65
N LEU A 75 -1.44 13.17 -0.71
CA LEU A 75 -2.83 13.57 -0.96
C LEU A 75 -3.34 14.57 0.09
N MET A 76 -3.08 14.30 1.38
CA MET A 76 -3.50 15.16 2.47
C MET A 76 -2.74 16.49 2.51
N SER A 77 -1.61 16.59 1.82
CA SER A 77 -0.87 17.84 1.61
C SER A 77 -1.40 18.64 0.42
N GLY A 78 -2.44 18.15 -0.28
CA GLY A 78 -3.07 18.85 -1.41
C GLY A 78 -2.47 18.53 -2.78
N ASN A 79 -1.57 17.55 -2.86
CA ASN A 79 -0.96 17.11 -4.11
C ASN A 79 -1.72 15.91 -4.70
N PHE A 80 -2.00 15.95 -5.99
CA PHE A 80 -2.75 14.92 -6.70
C PHE A 80 -2.01 14.48 -7.98
N GLY A 81 -2.36 13.30 -8.51
CA GLY A 81 -1.80 12.82 -9.78
C GLY A 81 -0.32 12.41 -9.69
N PHE A 82 0.14 12.00 -8.51
CA PHE A 82 1.50 11.50 -8.31
C PHE A 82 1.57 9.97 -8.47
N LEU A 83 2.78 9.47 -8.69
CA LEU A 83 3.13 8.06 -8.67
C LEU A 83 4.40 7.88 -7.87
N THR A 84 4.57 6.72 -7.22
CA THR A 84 5.81 6.38 -6.55
C THR A 84 6.93 6.21 -7.59
N ALA A 85 7.93 7.09 -7.57
CA ALA A 85 9.08 7.01 -8.46
C ALA A 85 10.18 6.10 -7.92
N SER A 86 10.38 6.10 -6.61
CA SER A 86 11.36 5.27 -5.91
C SER A 86 10.92 5.01 -4.48
N ILE A 87 11.39 3.90 -3.92
CA ILE A 87 11.19 3.56 -2.51
C ILE A 87 12.48 2.95 -1.96
N GLN A 88 12.90 3.42 -0.79
CA GLN A 88 14.02 2.87 -0.04
C GLN A 88 13.55 2.53 1.37
N ILE A 89 13.69 1.26 1.74
CA ILE A 89 13.19 0.76 3.03
C ILE A 89 14.35 0.12 3.77
N ASN A 90 14.49 0.52 5.03
CA ASN A 90 15.47 -0.05 5.95
C ASN A 90 14.69 -0.79 7.04
N LEU A 91 14.64 -2.11 6.95
CA LEU A 91 14.10 -2.97 8.01
C LEU A 91 15.19 -3.17 9.06
N LYS A 92 14.81 -3.07 10.33
CA LYS A 92 15.71 -3.27 11.47
C LYS A 92 15.53 -4.65 12.07
#